data_AF-A0A5C7ZTS5-F1
#
_entry.id   AF-A0A5C7ZTS5-F1
#
_cell.length_a   1.000
_cell.length_b   1.000
_cell.length_c   1.000
_cell.angle_alpha   90.00
_cell.angle_beta   90.00
_cell.angle_gamma   90.00
#
_symmetry.space_group_name_H-M   'P 1'
#
loop_
_entity.id
_entity.type
_entity.pdbx_description
1 polymer ?
#
loop_
_entity_poly.entity_id
_entity_poly.type
_entity_poly.pdbx_seq_one_letter_code
_entity_poly.pdbx_strand_id
1 'polypeptide(L)'
;MGLKKPQLLALVGALVVIVLLLMVPRTPAGKQAAEVSPMAPGQAKTQEAIALVNGQDPMRGIMMLREVLEEDPDNVEAHWHLGLFSIQSGQYDKALDRFRKVLELDSVRYPDAWFYIGNMYLRTDSTQRAIESLKKYRTLTQDTSVLAEVDRILIDLENVK
;
A
#
# COMPACT_ATOMS: atom_id res chain seq x y z
N MET A 1 14.94 -63.66 -4.47
CA MET A 1 15.68 -63.27 -3.24
C MET A 1 14.68 -62.55 -2.34
N GLY A 2 14.09 -63.27 -1.38
CA GLY A 2 12.94 -62.77 -0.59
C GLY A 2 13.38 -61.73 0.46
N LEU A 3 12.65 -60.63 0.52
CA LEU A 3 12.87 -59.58 1.54
C LEU A 3 12.65 -60.17 2.94
N LYS A 4 13.59 -59.94 3.85
CA LYS A 4 13.49 -60.42 5.23
C LYS A 4 12.42 -59.59 5.96
N LYS A 5 11.62 -60.21 6.85
CA LYS A 5 10.54 -59.57 7.64
C LYS A 5 10.82 -58.13 8.14
N PRO A 6 12.00 -57.78 8.68
CA PRO A 6 12.27 -56.39 9.10
C PRO A 6 12.33 -55.38 7.94
N GLN A 7 12.73 -55.81 6.73
CA GLN A 7 12.75 -54.96 5.53
C GLN A 7 11.33 -54.70 5.00
N LEU A 8 10.41 -55.66 5.11
CA LEU A 8 8.99 -55.44 4.78
C LEU A 8 8.33 -54.43 5.72
N LEU A 9 8.61 -54.50 7.02
CA LEU A 9 8.06 -53.55 8.01
C LEU A 9 8.56 -52.12 7.77
N ALA A 10 9.85 -51.96 7.44
CA ALA A 10 10.41 -50.66 7.08
C ALA A 10 9.80 -50.10 5.78
N LEU A 11 9.55 -50.95 4.78
CA LEU A 11 8.92 -50.54 3.51
C LEU A 11 7.45 -50.14 3.69
N VAL A 12 6.69 -50.89 4.50
CA VAL A 12 5.29 -50.56 4.82
C VAL A 12 5.23 -49.24 5.61
N GLY A 13 6.13 -49.05 6.58
CA GLY A 13 6.23 -47.79 7.33
C GLY A 13 6.55 -46.58 6.43
N ALA A 14 7.53 -46.72 5.53
CA ALA A 14 7.89 -45.67 4.59
C ALA A 14 6.75 -45.32 3.62
N LEU A 15 5.99 -46.32 3.16
CA LEU A 15 4.87 -46.12 2.24
C LEU A 15 3.70 -45.39 2.91
N VAL A 16 3.41 -45.70 4.18
CA VAL A 16 2.38 -45.01 4.97
C VAL A 16 2.73 -43.54 5.19
N VAL A 17 4.00 -43.22 5.48
CA VAL A 17 4.45 -41.82 5.65
C VAL A 17 4.34 -41.04 4.34
N ILE A 18 4.69 -41.64 3.20
CA ILE A 18 4.54 -40.99 1.88
C ILE A 18 3.07 -40.74 1.56
N VAL A 19 2.19 -41.72 1.79
CA VAL A 19 0.75 -41.56 1.57
C VAL A 19 0.17 -40.47 2.48
N LEU A 20 0.57 -40.41 3.76
CA LEU A 20 0.17 -39.34 4.68
C LEU A 20 0.67 -37.96 4.20
N LEU A 21 1.91 -37.86 3.72
CA LEU A 21 2.46 -36.61 3.15
C LEU A 21 1.84 -36.22 1.80
N LEU A 22 1.19 -37.15 1.10
CA LEU A 22 0.40 -36.87 -0.10
C LEU A 22 -1.05 -36.49 0.23
N MET A 23 -1.57 -36.92 1.38
CA MET A 23 -2.91 -36.54 1.88
C MET A 23 -2.93 -35.21 2.64
N VAL A 24 -1.77 -34.66 3.03
CA VAL A 24 -1.70 -33.25 3.45
C VAL A 24 -2.01 -32.37 2.23
N PRO A 25 -3.11 -31.60 2.24
CA PRO A 25 -3.43 -30.71 1.13
C PRO A 25 -2.30 -29.69 0.98
N ARG A 26 -1.51 -29.82 -0.09
CA ARG A 26 -0.57 -28.78 -0.51
C ARG A 26 -1.41 -27.66 -1.11
N THR A 27 -1.85 -26.72 -0.29
CA THR A 27 -2.40 -25.48 -0.82
C THR A 27 -1.29 -24.80 -1.63
N PRO A 28 -1.51 -24.49 -2.91
CA PRO A 28 -0.54 -23.70 -3.65
C PRO A 28 -0.41 -22.35 -2.92
N ALA A 29 0.82 -21.99 -2.55
CA ALA A 29 1.15 -20.66 -2.08
C ALA A 29 0.91 -19.68 -3.24
N GLY A 30 -0.30 -19.15 -3.33
CA GLY A 30 -0.73 -18.31 -4.44
C GLY A 30 -2.22 -18.06 -4.37
N LYS A 31 -2.60 -16.99 -3.66
CA LYS A 31 -3.96 -16.53 -3.38
C LYS A 31 -4.71 -17.42 -2.38
N GLN A 32 -4.32 -17.32 -1.10
CA GLN A 32 -5.31 -17.44 -0.04
C GLN A 32 -6.42 -16.44 -0.37
N ALA A 33 -7.61 -16.96 -0.70
CA ALA A 33 -8.82 -16.19 -0.52
C ALA A 33 -8.79 -15.77 0.94
N ALA A 34 -8.53 -14.49 1.19
CA ALA A 34 -8.52 -13.95 2.53
C ALA A 34 -9.83 -14.40 3.18
N GLU A 35 -9.72 -15.15 4.28
CA GLU A 35 -10.83 -15.30 5.20
C GLU A 35 -11.32 -13.89 5.47
N VAL A 36 -12.52 -13.55 4.98
CA VAL A 36 -13.16 -12.28 5.27
C VAL A 36 -13.58 -12.36 6.73
N SER A 37 -12.58 -12.24 7.62
CA SER A 37 -12.83 -11.90 9.01
C SER A 37 -13.74 -10.68 8.99
N PRO A 38 -14.78 -10.62 9.84
CA PRO A 38 -15.63 -9.44 9.91
C PRO A 38 -14.71 -8.23 10.07
N MET A 39 -14.76 -7.33 9.09
CA MET A 39 -13.91 -6.14 9.07
C MET A 39 -14.08 -5.43 10.41
N ALA A 40 -12.99 -4.99 11.02
CA ALA A 40 -13.10 -4.16 12.21
C ALA A 40 -14.02 -2.98 11.87
N PRO A 41 -14.93 -2.54 12.75
CA PRO A 41 -15.94 -1.53 12.43
C PRO A 41 -15.36 -0.26 11.76
N GLY A 42 -14.17 0.19 12.18
CA GLY A 42 -13.46 1.31 11.54
C GLY A 42 -12.97 1.02 10.11
N GLN A 43 -12.58 -0.21 9.80
CA GLN A 43 -12.19 -0.62 8.44
C GLN A 43 -13.39 -0.61 7.49
N ALA A 44 -14.56 -1.09 7.93
CA ALA A 44 -15.77 -1.07 7.11
C ALA A 44 -16.20 0.37 6.77
N LYS A 45 -16.19 1.27 7.77
CA LYS A 45 -16.50 2.70 7.60
C LYS A 45 -15.51 3.38 6.64
N THR A 46 -14.21 3.06 6.76
CA THR A 46 -13.17 3.56 5.85
C THR A 46 -13.43 3.14 4.40
N GLN A 47 -13.73 1.86 4.16
CA GLN A 47 -13.95 1.34 2.80
C GLN A 47 -15.22 1.93 2.15
N GLU A 48 -16.31 2.10 2.92
CA GLU A 48 -17.50 2.82 2.44
C GLU A 48 -17.18 4.27 2.05
N ALA A 49 -16.42 4.97 2.90
CA ALA A 49 -16.02 6.34 2.66
C ALA A 49 -15.17 6.48 1.40
N ILE A 50 -14.21 5.58 1.17
CA ILE A 50 -13.39 5.53 -0.04
C ILE A 50 -14.25 5.29 -1.28
N ALA A 51 -15.22 4.39 -1.21
CA ALA A 51 -16.13 4.13 -2.32
C ALA A 51 -16.94 5.38 -2.70
N LEU A 52 -17.39 6.16 -1.71
CA LEU A 52 -18.10 7.42 -1.94
C LEU A 52 -17.19 8.53 -2.50
N VAL A 53 -15.94 8.63 -2.02
CA VAL A 53 -14.94 9.59 -2.55
C VAL A 53 -14.73 9.39 -4.06
N ASN A 54 -14.73 8.15 -4.53
CA ASN A 54 -14.57 7.82 -5.95
C ASN A 54 -15.90 7.78 -6.72
N GLY A 55 -17.02 8.05 -6.06
CA GLY A 55 -18.37 7.89 -6.58
C GLY A 55 -19.09 9.20 -6.88
N GLN A 56 -20.43 9.15 -6.85
CA GLN A 56 -21.29 10.32 -7.15
C GLN A 56 -21.35 11.35 -6.02
N ASP A 57 -21.00 10.97 -4.79
CA ASP A 57 -21.08 11.83 -3.61
C ASP A 57 -19.73 11.89 -2.86
N PRO A 58 -18.73 12.57 -3.47
CA PRO A 58 -17.41 12.67 -2.86
C PRO A 58 -17.42 13.44 -1.54
N MET A 59 -18.33 14.42 -1.39
CA MET A 59 -18.46 15.23 -0.17
C MET A 59 -18.82 14.37 1.03
N ARG A 60 -19.81 13.47 0.88
CA ARG A 60 -20.15 12.54 1.95
C ARG A 60 -19.00 11.60 2.28
N GLY A 61 -18.30 11.07 1.27
CA GLY A 61 -17.10 10.25 1.48
C GLY A 61 -16.04 10.97 2.32
N ILE A 62 -15.76 12.24 2.02
CA ILE A 62 -14.79 13.06 2.75
C ILE A 62 -15.22 13.31 4.19
N MET A 63 -16.51 13.58 4.43
CA MET A 63 -17.03 13.73 5.80
C MET A 63 -16.83 12.45 6.59
N MET A 64 -17.16 11.29 6.01
CA MET A 64 -16.97 10.01 6.69
C MET A 64 -15.49 9.70 6.95
N LEU A 65 -14.58 10.06 6.03
CA LEU A 65 -13.14 9.92 6.26
C LEU A 65 -12.64 10.81 7.41
N ARG A 66 -13.26 11.98 7.63
CA ARG A 66 -12.92 12.83 8.79
C ARG A 66 -13.39 12.19 10.09
N GLU A 67 -14.61 11.66 10.12
CA GLU A 67 -15.10 10.92 11.28
C GLU A 67 -14.24 9.69 11.58
N VAL A 68 -13.78 8.97 10.55
CA VAL A 68 -12.82 7.87 10.73
C VAL A 68 -11.56 8.36 11.45
N LEU A 69 -11.04 9.54 11.13
CA LEU A 69 -9.88 10.10 11.81
C LEU A 69 -10.17 10.66 13.21
N GLU A 70 -11.42 10.92 13.55
CA GLU A 70 -11.82 11.25 14.93
C GLU A 70 -11.81 10.00 15.82
N GLU A 71 -12.20 8.85 15.26
CA GLU A 71 -12.22 7.55 15.94
C GLU A 71 -10.84 6.86 15.94
N ASP A 72 -10.12 6.93 14.82
CA ASP A 72 -8.81 6.34 14.57
C ASP A 72 -7.88 7.37 13.89
N PRO A 73 -7.19 8.21 14.69
CA PRO A 73 -6.31 9.26 14.18
C PRO A 73 -5.14 8.76 13.34
N ASP A 74 -4.82 7.46 13.40
CA ASP A 74 -3.71 6.81 12.71
C ASP A 74 -4.19 5.94 11.53
N ASN A 75 -5.43 6.12 11.07
CA ASN A 75 -5.94 5.45 9.89
C ASN A 75 -5.24 5.94 8.61
N VAL A 76 -4.32 5.12 8.09
CA VAL A 76 -3.47 5.46 6.93
C VAL A 76 -4.29 5.75 5.67
N GLU A 77 -5.32 4.96 5.40
CA GLU A 77 -6.16 5.13 4.21
C GLU A 77 -6.96 6.44 4.25
N ALA A 78 -7.48 6.81 5.42
CA ALA A 78 -8.19 8.07 5.57
C ALA A 78 -7.27 9.29 5.38
N HIS A 79 -6.04 9.27 5.92
CA HIS A 79 -5.06 10.31 5.62
C HIS A 79 -4.71 10.35 4.13
N TRP A 80 -4.52 9.19 3.49
CA TRP A 80 -4.22 9.10 2.06
C TRP A 80 -5.31 9.75 1.20
N HIS A 81 -6.56 9.34 1.37
CA HIS A 81 -7.66 9.85 0.55
C HIS A 81 -7.99 11.32 0.85
N LEU A 82 -7.91 11.77 2.10
CA LEU A 82 -8.05 13.19 2.43
C LEU A 82 -6.89 14.03 1.87
N GLY A 83 -5.68 13.45 1.78
CA GLY A 83 -4.53 14.06 1.11
C GLY A 83 -4.80 14.28 -0.37
N LEU A 84 -5.23 13.24 -1.10
CA LEU A 84 -5.61 13.34 -2.52
C LEU A 84 -6.71 14.38 -2.76
N PHE A 85 -7.75 14.40 -1.92
CA PHE A 85 -8.81 15.38 -2.03
C PHE A 85 -8.33 16.81 -1.74
N SER A 86 -7.39 16.97 -0.80
CA SER A 86 -6.77 18.27 -0.51
C SER A 86 -6.00 18.79 -1.72
N ILE A 87 -5.33 17.92 -2.50
CA ILE A 87 -4.72 18.29 -3.79
C ILE A 87 -5.77 18.79 -4.77
N GLN A 88 -6.85 18.03 -4.97
CA GLN A 88 -7.92 18.39 -5.90
C GLN A 88 -8.55 19.75 -5.57
N SER A 89 -8.64 20.08 -4.28
CA SER A 89 -9.18 21.34 -3.79
C SER A 89 -8.15 22.47 -3.71
N GLY A 90 -6.91 22.26 -4.16
CA GLY A 90 -5.82 23.25 -4.09
C GLY A 90 -5.28 23.53 -2.68
N GLN A 91 -5.65 22.73 -1.68
CA GLN A 91 -5.22 22.85 -0.29
C GLN A 91 -3.88 22.13 -0.08
N TYR A 92 -2.82 22.61 -0.75
CA TYR A 92 -1.53 21.92 -0.82
C TYR A 92 -0.84 21.73 0.53
N ASP A 93 -0.97 22.69 1.46
CA ASP A 93 -0.41 22.56 2.81
C ASP A 93 -1.08 21.41 3.60
N LYS A 94 -2.40 21.31 3.50
CA LYS A 94 -3.14 20.19 4.13
C LYS A 94 -2.78 18.87 3.48
N ALA A 95 -2.60 18.84 2.15
CA ALA A 95 -2.15 17.64 1.46
C ALA A 95 -0.78 17.20 1.96
N LEU A 96 0.18 18.13 2.09
CA LEU A 96 1.51 17.86 2.63
C LEU A 96 1.46 17.23 4.02
N ASP A 97 0.68 17.80 4.94
CA ASP A 97 0.56 17.26 6.30
C ASP A 97 -0.05 15.86 6.31
N ARG A 98 -1.07 15.60 5.46
CA ARG A 98 -1.68 14.28 5.34
C ARG A 98 -0.72 13.24 4.78
N PHE A 99 0.01 13.55 3.71
CA PHE A 99 0.97 12.60 3.13
C PHE A 99 2.18 12.36 4.04
N ARG A 100 2.61 13.36 4.81
CA ARG A 100 3.63 13.14 5.85
C ARG A 100 3.16 12.15 6.91
N LYS A 101 1.90 12.27 7.37
CA LYS A 101 1.33 11.32 8.32
C LYS A 101 1.20 9.92 7.72
N VAL A 102 0.84 9.80 6.43
CA VAL A 102 0.88 8.50 5.72
C VAL A 102 2.27 7.88 5.76
N LEU A 103 3.33 8.67 5.50
CA LEU A 103 4.71 8.16 5.52
C LEU A 103 5.20 7.82 6.93
N GLU A 104 4.74 8.55 7.96
CA GLU A 104 5.02 8.24 9.37
C GLU A 104 4.43 6.89 9.77
N LEU A 105 3.20 6.62 9.32
CA LEU A 105 2.46 5.41 9.68
C LEU A 105 2.85 4.20 8.83
N ASP A 106 3.03 4.39 7.53
CA ASP A 106 3.34 3.30 6.60
C ASP A 106 4.03 3.77 5.31
N SER A 107 5.32 4.07 5.41
CA SER A 107 6.11 4.43 4.24
C SER A 107 6.33 3.28 3.25
N VAL A 108 6.15 2.02 3.66
CA VAL A 108 6.48 0.85 2.84
C VAL A 108 5.37 0.53 1.86
N ARG A 109 4.10 0.59 2.32
CA ARG A 109 2.93 0.38 1.44
C ARG A 109 2.56 1.61 0.62
N TYR A 110 2.98 2.81 1.05
CA TYR A 110 2.63 4.07 0.39
C TYR A 110 3.86 4.87 -0.08
N PRO A 111 4.75 4.29 -0.91
CA PRO A 111 5.91 5.02 -1.42
C PRO A 111 5.49 6.22 -2.28
N ASP A 112 4.33 6.15 -2.94
CA ASP A 112 3.76 7.21 -3.77
C ASP A 112 3.48 8.51 -3.00
N ALA A 113 3.37 8.47 -1.67
CA ALA A 113 3.25 9.69 -0.86
C ALA A 113 4.46 10.63 -1.06
N TRP A 114 5.66 10.09 -1.32
CA TRP A 114 6.84 10.91 -1.67
C TRP A 114 6.68 11.65 -3.00
N PHE A 115 6.04 11.02 -3.99
CA PHE A 115 5.73 11.67 -5.27
C PHE A 115 4.75 12.81 -5.09
N TYR A 116 3.66 12.59 -4.34
CA TYR A 116 2.68 13.64 -4.05
C TYR A 116 3.29 14.80 -3.29
N ILE A 117 4.09 14.54 -2.24
CA ILE A 117 4.81 15.57 -1.49
C ILE A 117 5.75 16.38 -2.40
N GLY A 118 6.50 15.70 -3.27
CA GLY A 118 7.37 16.36 -4.25
C GLY A 118 6.59 17.34 -5.14
N ASN A 119 5.47 16.88 -5.69
CA ASN A 119 4.58 17.72 -6.49
C ASN A 119 3.97 18.88 -5.70
N MET A 120 3.65 18.69 -4.42
CA MET A 120 3.13 19.77 -3.58
C MET A 120 4.19 20.86 -3.36
N TYR A 121 5.44 20.48 -3.11
CA TYR A 121 6.52 21.45 -3.00
C TYR A 121 6.80 22.22 -4.29
N LEU A 122 6.54 21.63 -5.46
CA LEU A 122 6.58 22.37 -6.73
C LEU A 122 5.49 23.43 -6.85
N ARG A 123 4.35 23.23 -6.18
CA ARG A 123 3.25 24.19 -6.17
C ARG A 123 3.42 25.27 -5.11
N THR A 124 4.18 24.99 -4.05
CA THR A 124 4.49 25.93 -2.96
C THR A 124 5.90 26.53 -3.05
N ASP A 125 6.48 26.52 -4.25
CA ASP A 125 7.77 27.14 -4.61
C ASP A 125 8.97 26.70 -3.75
N SER A 126 8.94 25.44 -3.30
CA SER A 126 9.97 24.83 -2.46
C SER A 126 10.80 23.81 -3.27
N THR A 127 11.45 24.28 -4.35
CA THR A 127 12.18 23.45 -5.34
C THR A 127 13.12 22.42 -4.71
N GLN A 128 13.92 22.82 -3.71
CA GLN A 128 14.86 21.92 -3.07
C GLN A 128 14.18 20.73 -2.38
N ARG A 129 13.06 20.97 -1.68
CA ARG A 129 12.30 19.90 -1.02
C ARG A 129 11.55 19.03 -2.01
N ALA A 130 11.14 19.60 -3.15
CA ALA A 130 10.58 18.83 -4.25
C ALA A 130 11.60 17.83 -4.80
N ILE A 131 12.83 18.29 -5.08
CA ILE A 131 13.94 17.45 -5.56
C ILE A 131 14.22 16.31 -4.58
N GLU A 132 14.33 16.60 -3.29
CA GLU A 132 14.59 15.58 -2.25
C GLU A 132 13.49 14.51 -2.21
N SER A 133 12.23 14.93 -2.25
CA SER A 133 11.07 14.02 -2.19
C SER A 133 10.98 13.14 -3.44
N LEU A 134 11.20 13.73 -4.63
CA LEU A 134 11.20 13.00 -5.90
C LEU A 134 12.38 12.04 -6.01
N LYS A 135 13.58 12.42 -5.55
CA LYS A 135 14.73 11.52 -5.45
C LYS A 135 14.43 10.34 -4.53
N LYS A 136 13.77 10.58 -3.39
CA LYS A 136 13.35 9.50 -2.49
C LYS A 136 12.38 8.57 -3.20
N TYR A 137 11.34 9.11 -3.84
CA TYR A 137 10.36 8.31 -4.59
C TYR A 137 11.00 7.44 -5.68
N ARG A 138 11.94 8.01 -6.46
CA ARG A 138 12.69 7.31 -7.50
C ARG A 138 13.42 6.06 -6.99
N THR A 139 13.91 6.06 -5.75
CA THR A 139 14.57 4.88 -5.15
C THR A 139 13.60 3.75 -4.77
N LEU A 140 12.30 4.04 -4.71
CA LEU A 140 11.27 3.13 -4.20
C LEU A 140 10.45 2.48 -5.32
N THR A 141 10.37 3.10 -6.49
CA THR A 141 9.63 2.57 -7.64
C THR A 141 10.54 1.89 -8.66
N GLN A 142 10.04 0.82 -9.26
CA GLN A 142 10.67 0.14 -10.40
C GLN A 142 9.87 0.35 -11.70
N ASP A 143 8.76 1.10 -11.63
CA ASP A 143 7.92 1.38 -12.81
C ASP A 143 8.66 2.35 -13.73
N THR A 144 9.08 1.85 -14.89
CA THR A 144 9.85 2.62 -15.88
C THR A 144 9.09 3.81 -16.44
N SER A 145 7.76 3.72 -16.53
CA SER A 145 6.91 4.81 -17.04
C SER A 145 6.92 5.98 -16.07
N VAL A 146 6.77 5.68 -14.78
CA VAL A 146 6.79 6.67 -13.70
C VAL A 146 8.21 7.24 -13.52
N LEU A 147 9.24 6.40 -13.58
CA LEU A 147 10.64 6.84 -13.48
C LEU A 147 11.00 7.85 -14.57
N ALA A 148 10.54 7.66 -15.80
CA ALA A 148 10.80 8.59 -16.89
C ALA A 148 10.19 9.98 -16.64
N GLU A 149 9.01 10.04 -16.03
CA GLU A 149 8.38 11.29 -15.62
C GLU A 149 9.16 11.97 -14.49
N VAL A 150 9.50 11.22 -13.44
CA VAL A 150 10.26 11.72 -12.30
C VAL A 150 11.64 12.24 -12.73
N ASP A 151 12.33 11.52 -13.61
CA ASP A 151 13.66 11.90 -14.11
C ASP A 151 13.60 13.18 -14.93
N ARG A 152 12.56 13.35 -15.76
CA ARG A 152 12.34 14.60 -16.49
C ARG A 152 12.16 15.78 -15.54
N ILE A 153 11.28 15.62 -14.55
CA ILE A 153 11.02 16.67 -13.56
C ILE A 153 12.30 17.04 -12.82
N LEU A 154 13.09 16.06 -12.37
CA LEU A 154 14.36 16.32 -11.67
C LEU A 154 15.36 17.08 -12.54
N ILE A 155 15.53 16.71 -13.81
CA ILE A 155 16.40 17.41 -14.75
C ILE A 155 15.96 18.87 -14.91
N ASP A 156 14.67 19.11 -15.11
CA ASP A 156 14.14 20.46 -15.27
C ASP A 156 14.42 21.32 -14.03
N LEU A 157 14.18 20.78 -12.83
CA LEU A 157 14.39 21.50 -11.57
C LEU A 157 15.87 21.79 -11.28
N GLU A 158 16.78 20.89 -11.63
CA GLU A 158 18.23 21.07 -11.42
C GLU A 158 18.85 22.09 -12.39
N ASN A 159 18.19 22.33 -13.52
CA ASN A 159 18.62 23.29 -14.54
C ASN A 159 18.11 24.73 -14.31
N VAL A 160 17.11 24.91 -13.44
CA VAL A 160 16.64 26.25 -13.03
C VAL A 160 17.63 26.79 -11.98
N LYS A 161 18.67 27.48 -12.46
CA LYS A 161 19.57 28.31 -11.65
C LYS A 161 19.19 29.79 -11.72
#